data_AF-U1YHQ3-F1
#
_entry.id   AF-U1YHQ3-F1
#
_cell.length_a   1.000
_cell.length_b   1.000
_cell.length_c   1.000
_cell.angle_alpha   90.00
_cell.angle_beta   90.00
_cell.angle_gamma   90.00
#
_symmetry.space_group_name_H-M   'P 1'
#
loop_
_entity.id
_entity.type
_entity.pdbx_description
1 polymer ?
#
loop_
_entity_poly.entity_id
_entity_poly.type
_entity_poly.pdbx_seq_one_letter_code
_entity_poly.pdbx_strand_id
1 'polypeptide(L)'
;MKIQPELVSLRERYKDKPADLMMETRKIYEKYGVKPMAMFTIALLQMPIFMGMYSLFITHGATMSSFLIPWVLTFAESDPWHVLPIAAASLACLTSFLPLSPSVGTTVSNRQRILTALLMVPFFLLILWKAPVALCLYWIAGSMFGLLERLFYRTVWGQSLLNRKMRVQA
;
A
#
# COMPACT_ATOMS: atom_id res chain seq x y z
N MET A 1 13.62 16.51 -3.08
CA MET A 1 13.30 16.88 -4.48
C MET A 1 14.46 16.67 -5.48
N LYS A 2 15.68 16.30 -5.07
CA LYS A 2 16.86 16.22 -5.97
C LYS A 2 17.21 14.82 -6.52
N ILE A 3 16.72 13.76 -5.89
CA ILE A 3 17.11 12.38 -6.24
C ILE A 3 16.64 11.93 -7.63
N GLN A 4 15.47 12.38 -8.07
CA GLN A 4 14.87 11.90 -9.32
C GLN A 4 15.58 12.27 -10.61
N PRO A 5 15.92 13.54 -10.87
CA PRO A 5 16.68 13.89 -12.06
C PRO A 5 18.05 13.18 -12.08
N GLU A 6 18.66 12.95 -10.90
CA GLU A 6 19.91 12.18 -10.76
C GLU A 6 19.70 10.70 -11.12
N LEU A 7 18.58 10.09 -10.73
CA LEU A 7 18.23 8.71 -11.11
C LEU A 7 17.87 8.56 -12.60
N VAL A 8 17.20 9.54 -13.20
CA VAL A 8 16.85 9.52 -14.64
C VAL A 8 18.12 9.63 -15.48
N SER A 9 18.97 10.60 -15.18
CA SER A 9 20.26 10.75 -15.87
C SER A 9 21.17 9.54 -15.67
N LEU A 10 21.13 8.89 -14.50
CA LEU A 10 21.84 7.63 -14.27
C LEU A 10 21.31 6.51 -15.18
N ARG A 11 19.98 6.33 -15.29
CA ARG A 11 19.40 5.34 -16.21
C ARG A 11 19.80 5.58 -17.65
N GLU A 12 19.90 6.84 -18.08
CA GLU A 12 20.33 7.16 -19.44
C GLU A 12 21.81 6.84 -19.69
N ARG A 13 22.68 7.11 -18.72
CA ARG A 13 24.12 6.81 -18.83
C ARG A 13 24.44 5.32 -18.80
N TYR A 14 23.62 4.50 -18.14
CA TYR A 14 23.87 3.07 -17.92
C TYR A 14 22.83 2.15 -18.60
N LYS A 15 22.20 2.60 -19.71
CA LYS A 15 21.21 1.80 -20.46
C LYS A 15 21.73 0.41 -20.85
N ASP A 16 23.00 0.32 -21.24
CA ASP A 16 23.62 -0.92 -21.74
C ASP A 16 24.32 -1.74 -20.63
N LYS A 17 24.32 -1.25 -19.38
CA LYS A 17 25.05 -1.86 -18.25
C LYS A 17 24.16 -2.01 -17.01
N PRO A 18 23.25 -3.00 -16.98
CA PRO A 18 22.30 -3.17 -15.89
C PRO A 18 22.94 -3.46 -14.53
N ALA A 19 24.10 -4.14 -14.52
CA ALA A 19 24.85 -4.42 -13.29
C ALA A 19 25.40 -3.14 -12.64
N ASP A 20 26.01 -2.25 -13.44
CA ASP A 20 26.57 -0.98 -12.97
C ASP A 20 25.46 0.00 -12.55
N LEU A 21 24.34 0.01 -13.29
CA LEU A 21 23.16 0.80 -12.96
C LEU A 21 22.66 0.49 -11.54
N MET A 22 22.62 -0.80 -11.16
CA MET A 22 22.14 -1.22 -9.85
C MET A 22 23.06 -0.76 -8.70
N MET A 23 24.38 -0.82 -8.89
CA MET A 23 25.35 -0.31 -7.92
C MET A 23 25.25 1.21 -7.74
N GLU A 24 25.23 1.97 -8.83
CA GLU A 24 25.17 3.43 -8.76
C GLU A 24 23.83 3.93 -8.21
N THR A 25 22.74 3.24 -8.53
CA THR A 25 21.42 3.54 -7.96
C THR A 25 21.43 3.39 -6.43
N ARG A 26 22.12 2.36 -5.91
CA ARG A 26 22.27 2.15 -4.46
C ARG A 26 23.09 3.27 -3.81
N LYS A 27 24.21 3.68 -4.40
CA LYS A 27 25.04 4.80 -3.89
C LYS A 27 24.25 6.10 -3.81
N ILE A 28 23.41 6.37 -4.82
CA ILE A 28 22.49 7.52 -4.79
C ILE A 28 21.50 7.39 -3.63
N TYR A 29 20.85 6.24 -3.43
CA TYR A 29 19.94 6.05 -2.31
C TYR A 29 20.62 6.26 -0.95
N GLU A 30 21.84 5.76 -0.77
CA GLU A 30 22.65 5.96 0.43
C GLU A 30 23.02 7.44 0.64
N LYS A 31 23.44 8.15 -0.42
CA LYS A 31 23.73 9.60 -0.40
C LYS A 31 22.53 10.43 0.06
N TYR A 32 21.32 10.03 -0.28
CA TYR A 32 20.08 10.71 0.13
C TYR A 32 19.42 10.11 1.38
N GLY A 33 20.06 9.15 2.06
CA GLY A 33 19.55 8.54 3.29
C GLY A 33 18.28 7.69 3.10
N VAL A 34 17.97 7.27 1.87
CA VAL A 34 16.81 6.42 1.58
C VAL A 34 17.15 4.99 2.01
N LYS A 35 16.41 4.45 2.98
CA LYS A 35 16.57 3.06 3.45
C LYS A 35 15.56 2.14 2.76
N PRO A 36 15.95 1.28 1.79
CA PRO A 36 15.03 0.34 1.16
C PRO A 36 14.34 -0.59 2.16
N MET A 37 15.03 -0.91 3.27
CA MET A 37 14.52 -1.77 4.34
C MET A 37 13.40 -1.15 5.18
N ALA A 38 13.16 0.16 5.08
CA ALA A 38 12.05 0.79 5.77
C ALA A 38 10.69 0.19 5.37
N MET A 39 10.58 -0.28 4.12
CA MET A 39 9.39 -1.00 3.64
C MET A 39 9.17 -2.32 4.39
N PHE A 40 10.26 -3.04 4.69
CA PHE A 40 10.19 -4.30 5.43
C PHE A 40 9.88 -4.07 6.91
N THR A 41 10.37 -2.98 7.50
CA THR A 41 10.06 -2.59 8.88
C THR A 41 8.56 -2.37 9.09
N ILE A 42 7.89 -1.68 8.15
CA ILE A 42 6.44 -1.46 8.23
C ILE A 42 5.68 -2.78 8.12
N ALA A 43 6.09 -3.66 7.20
CA ALA A 43 5.48 -4.98 7.06
C ALA A 43 5.66 -5.85 8.32
N LEU A 44 6.83 -5.79 8.96
CA LEU A 44 7.10 -6.53 10.19
C LEU A 44 6.22 -6.06 11.35
N LEU A 45 6.00 -4.74 11.47
CA LEU A 45 5.10 -4.17 12.47
C LEU A 45 3.62 -4.54 12.22
N GLN A 46 3.25 -4.81 10.96
CA GLN A 46 1.89 -5.22 10.59
C GLN A 46 1.58 -6.66 11.02
N MET A 47 2.57 -7.56 11.06
CA MET A 47 2.36 -8.99 11.34
C MET A 47 1.72 -9.26 12.71
N PRO A 48 2.13 -8.63 13.84
CA PRO A 48 1.46 -8.78 15.13
C PRO A 48 0.00 -8.34 15.11
N ILE A 49 -0.30 -7.22 14.43
CA ILE A 49 -1.67 -6.70 14.31
C ILE A 49 -2.53 -7.73 13.57
N PHE A 50 -2.01 -8.27 12.47
CA PHE A 50 -2.68 -9.31 11.70
C PHE A 50 -2.96 -10.57 12.53
N MET A 51 -1.96 -11.08 13.25
CA MET A 51 -2.11 -12.27 14.10
C MET A 51 -3.14 -12.05 15.21
N GLY A 52 -3.12 -10.88 15.85
CA GLY A 52 -4.08 -10.52 16.89
C GLY A 52 -5.51 -10.45 16.36
N MET A 53 -5.72 -9.79 15.22
CA MET A 53 -7.02 -9.73 14.57
C MET A 53 -7.51 -11.10 14.12
N TYR A 54 -6.65 -11.88 13.47
CA TYR A 54 -7.00 -13.22 12.99
C TYR A 54 -7.43 -14.14 14.14
N SER A 55 -6.65 -14.16 15.24
CA SER A 55 -7.00 -14.92 16.44
C SER A 55 -8.33 -14.47 17.03
N LEU A 56 -8.56 -13.15 17.15
CA LEU A 56 -9.80 -12.61 17.70
C LEU A 56 -11.04 -13.08 16.91
N PHE A 57 -10.99 -12.99 15.57
CA PHE A 57 -12.14 -13.33 14.73
C PHE A 57 -12.35 -14.84 14.56
N ILE A 58 -11.31 -15.66 14.64
CA ILE A 58 -11.51 -17.11 14.69
C ILE A 58 -12.14 -17.53 16.02
N THR A 59 -11.70 -16.97 17.15
CA THR A 59 -12.20 -17.37 18.47
C THR A 59 -13.59 -16.81 18.76
N HIS A 60 -13.86 -15.57 18.35
CA HIS A 60 -15.10 -14.85 18.72
C HIS A 60 -15.98 -14.44 17.53
N GLY A 61 -15.50 -14.53 16.29
CA GLY A 61 -16.24 -14.05 15.11
C GLY A 61 -17.43 -14.92 14.72
N ALA A 62 -17.55 -16.13 15.26
CA ALA A 62 -18.70 -17.01 15.02
C ALA A 62 -20.00 -16.47 15.63
N THR A 63 -19.92 -15.71 16.73
CA THR A 63 -21.08 -15.07 17.36
C THR A 63 -21.37 -13.67 16.79
N MET A 64 -20.48 -13.16 15.93
CA MET A 64 -20.61 -11.87 15.29
C MET A 64 -21.25 -12.03 13.91
N SER A 65 -22.46 -11.52 13.75
CA SER A 65 -23.17 -11.43 12.48
C SER A 65 -23.22 -9.99 11.97
N SER A 66 -23.45 -9.84 10.66
CA SER A 66 -23.59 -8.52 10.04
C SER A 66 -25.04 -8.25 9.69
N PHE A 67 -25.56 -7.09 10.10
CA PHE A 67 -26.79 -6.56 9.55
C PHE A 67 -26.56 -5.81 8.22
N LEU A 68 -25.38 -5.20 8.05
CA LEU A 68 -25.07 -4.33 6.91
C LEU A 68 -24.69 -5.12 5.64
N ILE A 69 -24.27 -6.37 5.79
CA ILE A 69 -23.85 -7.23 4.67
C ILE A 69 -24.72 -8.48 4.69
N PRO A 70 -25.84 -8.49 3.93
CA PRO A 70 -26.89 -9.50 4.10
C PRO A 70 -26.47 -10.96 3.85
N TRP A 71 -25.43 -11.17 3.05
CA TRP A 71 -24.91 -12.51 2.72
C TRP A 71 -23.81 -12.99 3.67
N VAL A 72 -23.36 -12.15 4.61
CA VAL A 72 -22.34 -12.51 5.61
C VAL A 72 -23.04 -12.92 6.89
N LEU A 73 -23.08 -14.22 7.13
CA LEU A 73 -23.73 -14.81 8.30
C LEU A 73 -22.84 -14.76 9.54
N THR A 74 -21.55 -15.02 9.39
CA THR A 74 -20.55 -14.95 10.47
C THR A 74 -19.28 -14.27 9.98
N PHE A 75 -18.54 -13.65 10.90
CA PHE A 75 -17.27 -12.99 10.58
C PHE A 75 -16.04 -13.90 10.63
N ALA A 76 -16.19 -15.10 11.22
CA ALA A 76 -15.12 -16.10 11.28
C ALA A 76 -14.92 -16.86 9.97
N GLU A 77 -15.97 -16.99 9.16
CA GLU A 77 -15.94 -17.71 7.90
C GLU A 77 -15.47 -16.83 6.73
N SER A 78 -15.03 -17.46 5.65
CA SER A 78 -14.73 -16.79 4.39
C SER A 78 -16.00 -16.31 3.69
N ASP A 79 -15.91 -15.21 2.95
CA ASP A 79 -17.04 -14.67 2.18
C ASP A 79 -17.53 -15.69 1.14
N PRO A 80 -18.76 -16.22 1.25
CA PRO A 80 -19.26 -17.26 0.34
C PRO A 80 -19.26 -16.82 -1.13
N TRP A 81 -19.50 -15.54 -1.39
CA TRP A 81 -19.59 -14.97 -2.74
C TRP A 81 -18.30 -14.28 -3.19
N HIS A 82 -17.30 -14.21 -2.31
CA HIS A 82 -15.99 -13.60 -2.55
C HIS A 82 -16.05 -12.14 -3.07
N VAL A 83 -17.15 -11.44 -2.82
CA VAL A 83 -17.36 -10.03 -3.17
C VAL A 83 -16.41 -9.15 -2.36
N LEU A 84 -16.21 -9.46 -1.07
CA LEU A 84 -15.36 -8.68 -0.17
C LEU A 84 -13.86 -8.78 -0.49
N PRO A 85 -13.28 -9.97 -0.74
CA PRO A 85 -11.92 -10.08 -1.26
C PRO A 85 -11.68 -9.29 -2.56
N ILE A 86 -12.63 -9.33 -3.51
CA ILE A 86 -12.54 -8.57 -4.76
C ILE A 86 -12.62 -7.07 -4.50
N ALA A 87 -13.53 -6.62 -3.64
CA ALA A 87 -13.64 -5.23 -3.24
C ALA A 87 -12.33 -4.73 -2.60
N ALA A 88 -11.78 -5.48 -1.64
CA ALA A 88 -10.50 -5.18 -1.01
C ALA A 88 -9.36 -5.06 -2.03
N ALA A 89 -9.25 -6.04 -2.94
CA ALA A 89 -8.24 -6.07 -3.99
C ALA A 89 -8.37 -4.88 -4.96
N SER A 90 -9.59 -4.54 -5.38
CA SER A 90 -9.86 -3.41 -6.27
C SER A 90 -9.50 -2.06 -5.62
N LEU A 91 -9.79 -1.92 -4.32
CA LEU A 91 -9.51 -0.69 -3.57
C LEU A 91 -8.00 -0.55 -3.29
N ALA A 92 -7.32 -1.66 -2.98
CA ALA A 92 -5.85 -1.70 -2.89
C ALA A 92 -5.18 -1.36 -4.23
N CYS A 93 -5.76 -1.82 -5.34
CA CYS A 93 -5.30 -1.48 -6.69
C CYS A 93 -5.45 0.02 -6.97
N LEU A 94 -6.65 0.57 -6.73
CA LEU A 94 -6.94 2.00 -6.93
C LEU A 94 -6.02 2.88 -6.08
N THR A 95 -5.82 2.53 -4.82
CA THR A 95 -4.87 3.23 -3.96
C THR A 95 -3.46 3.11 -4.54
N SER A 96 -2.98 1.95 -4.99
CA SER A 96 -1.64 1.84 -5.60
C SER A 96 -1.39 2.85 -6.75
N PHE A 97 -2.42 3.19 -7.53
CA PHE A 97 -2.34 4.20 -8.60
C PHE A 97 -2.42 5.66 -8.13
N LEU A 98 -2.90 5.93 -6.92
CA LEU A 98 -3.04 7.26 -6.34
C LEU A 98 -1.98 7.52 -5.25
N PRO A 99 -0.78 8.04 -5.57
CA PRO A 99 0.22 8.31 -4.54
C PRO A 99 -0.23 9.41 -3.56
N LEU A 100 0.19 9.29 -2.30
CA LEU A 100 -0.09 10.23 -1.19
C LEU A 100 0.39 11.66 -1.46
N SER A 101 1.48 11.82 -2.19
CA SER A 101 1.94 13.12 -2.66
C SER A 101 2.58 13.00 -4.05
N PRO A 102 2.58 14.07 -4.87
CA PRO A 102 3.33 14.11 -6.13
C PRO A 102 4.83 13.84 -5.94
N SER A 103 5.40 14.19 -4.78
CA SER A 103 6.83 14.03 -4.46
C SER A 103 7.23 12.59 -4.15
N VAL A 104 6.35 11.80 -3.55
CA VAL A 104 6.51 10.33 -3.39
C VAL A 104 6.07 9.61 -4.66
N GLY A 105 5.14 10.21 -5.41
CA GLY A 105 4.57 9.71 -6.64
C GLY A 105 5.53 9.60 -7.83
N THR A 106 6.82 9.76 -7.61
CA THR A 106 7.73 10.14 -8.67
C THR A 106 9.08 9.39 -8.49
N THR A 107 9.28 8.71 -7.34
CA THR A 107 10.38 7.73 -7.13
C THR A 107 10.16 6.39 -7.84
N VAL A 108 8.90 5.99 -8.07
CA VAL A 108 8.52 4.72 -8.69
C VAL A 108 7.98 4.97 -10.09
N SER A 109 8.65 4.41 -11.10
CA SER A 109 8.20 4.50 -12.50
C SER A 109 6.78 3.94 -12.66
N ASN A 110 5.97 4.52 -13.56
CA ASN A 110 4.62 4.02 -13.85
C ASN A 110 4.63 2.52 -14.21
N ARG A 111 5.63 2.06 -14.99
CA ARG A 111 5.81 0.65 -15.30
C ARG A 111 6.01 -0.20 -14.04
N GLN A 112 6.80 0.31 -13.10
CA GLN A 112 7.09 -0.39 -11.86
C GLN A 112 5.87 -0.44 -10.93
N ARG A 113 5.03 0.60 -10.92
CA ARG A 113 3.72 0.55 -10.23
C ARG A 113 2.79 -0.50 -10.80
N ILE A 114 2.67 -0.55 -12.12
CA ILE A 114 1.82 -1.52 -12.80
C ILE A 114 2.32 -2.93 -12.47
N LEU A 115 3.64 -3.17 -12.54
CA LEU A 115 4.23 -4.45 -12.15
C LEU A 115 3.97 -4.78 -10.68
N THR A 116 4.16 -3.84 -9.76
CA THR A 116 3.87 -4.05 -8.34
C THR A 116 2.39 -4.34 -8.10
N ALA A 117 1.48 -3.62 -8.74
CA ALA A 117 0.04 -3.88 -8.64
C ALA A 117 -0.34 -5.24 -9.23
N LEU A 118 0.20 -5.60 -10.41
CA LEU A 118 -0.02 -6.89 -11.06
C LEU A 118 0.46 -8.07 -10.23
N LEU A 119 1.51 -7.90 -9.44
CA LEU A 119 2.01 -8.96 -8.55
C LEU A 119 1.27 -8.98 -7.21
N MET A 120 1.06 -7.81 -6.60
CA MET A 120 0.50 -7.71 -5.25
C MET A 120 -1.00 -7.99 -5.21
N VAL A 121 -1.80 -7.50 -6.17
CA VAL A 121 -3.26 -7.66 -6.17
C VAL A 121 -3.70 -9.13 -6.21
N PRO A 122 -3.22 -9.99 -7.15
CA PRO A 122 -3.62 -11.40 -7.15
C PRO A 122 -3.05 -12.14 -5.93
N PHE A 123 -1.83 -11.84 -5.49
CA PHE A 123 -1.28 -12.40 -4.24
C PHE A 123 -2.18 -12.09 -3.05
N PHE A 124 -2.65 -10.85 -2.95
CA PHE A 124 -3.55 -10.41 -1.88
C PHE A 124 -4.90 -11.10 -1.95
N LEU A 125 -5.44 -11.23 -3.17
CA LEU A 125 -6.72 -11.87 -3.42
C LEU A 125 -6.67 -13.36 -3.07
N LEU A 126 -5.57 -14.07 -3.33
CA LEU A 126 -5.38 -15.47 -2.94
C LEU A 126 -5.38 -15.65 -1.41
N ILE A 127 -4.74 -14.74 -0.67
CA ILE A 127 -4.73 -14.76 0.80
C ILE A 127 -6.13 -14.50 1.35
N LEU A 128 -6.80 -13.46 0.84
CA LEU A 128 -8.14 -13.08 1.29
C LEU A 128 -9.22 -14.08 0.90
N TRP A 129 -9.00 -14.88 -0.15
CA TRP A 129 -9.98 -15.85 -0.65
C TRP A 129 -10.44 -16.84 0.42
N LYS A 130 -9.52 -17.29 1.27
CA LYS A 130 -9.81 -18.21 2.38
C LYS A 130 -9.84 -17.52 3.74
N ALA A 131 -9.68 -16.20 3.76
CA ALA A 131 -9.58 -15.48 5.02
C ALA A 131 -10.97 -15.18 5.60
N PRO A 132 -11.07 -15.01 6.93
CA PRO A 132 -12.29 -14.54 7.58
C PRO A 132 -12.77 -13.21 6.98
N VAL A 133 -14.08 -13.05 6.85
CA VAL A 133 -14.71 -11.82 6.34
C VAL A 133 -14.21 -10.57 7.08
N ALA A 134 -14.01 -10.67 8.40
CA ALA A 134 -13.51 -9.55 9.19
C ALA A 134 -12.17 -9.00 8.69
N LEU A 135 -11.28 -9.87 8.20
CA LEU A 135 -9.99 -9.46 7.66
C LEU A 135 -10.15 -8.71 6.33
N CYS A 136 -11.10 -9.12 5.50
CA CYS A 136 -11.44 -8.40 4.27
C CYS A 136 -11.97 -7.00 4.59
N LEU A 137 -12.86 -6.89 5.57
CA LEU A 137 -13.43 -5.61 6.01
C LEU A 137 -12.37 -4.67 6.58
N TYR A 138 -11.42 -5.19 7.36
CA TYR A 138 -10.28 -4.42 7.82
C TYR A 138 -9.50 -3.81 6.65
N TRP A 139 -9.20 -4.61 5.62
CA TRP A 139 -8.47 -4.12 4.45
C TRP A 139 -9.25 -3.09 3.65
N ILE A 140 -10.56 -3.29 3.50
CA ILE A 140 -11.46 -2.34 2.84
C ILE A 140 -11.47 -1.02 3.60
N ALA A 141 -11.68 -1.06 4.92
CA ALA A 141 -11.71 0.14 5.76
C ALA A 141 -10.38 0.91 5.69
N GLY A 142 -9.25 0.21 5.81
CA GLY A 142 -7.92 0.82 5.71
C GLY A 142 -7.64 1.42 4.33
N SER A 143 -8.01 0.72 3.26
CA SER A 143 -7.82 1.21 1.89
C SER A 143 -8.75 2.38 1.58
N MET A 144 -9.97 2.38 2.12
CA MET A 144 -10.94 3.47 1.99
C MET A 144 -10.46 4.70 2.75
N PHE A 145 -9.98 4.53 3.99
CA PHE A 145 -9.35 5.60 4.75
C PHE A 145 -8.15 6.18 4.01
N GLY A 146 -7.25 5.32 3.50
CA GLY A 146 -6.10 5.76 2.72
C GLY A 146 -6.49 6.50 1.45
N LEU A 147 -7.56 6.07 0.77
CA LEU A 147 -8.08 6.78 -0.41
C LEU A 147 -8.64 8.16 -0.02
N LEU A 148 -9.44 8.24 1.04
CA LEU A 148 -9.98 9.49 1.56
C LEU A 148 -8.86 10.45 1.97
N GLU A 149 -7.84 9.96 2.66
CA GLU A 149 -6.65 10.72 3.02
C GLU A 149 -5.97 11.32 1.78
N ARG A 150 -5.80 10.53 0.72
CA ARG A 150 -5.20 10.98 -0.55
C ARG A 150 -6.04 12.03 -1.27
N LEU A 151 -7.36 11.84 -1.29
CA LEU A 151 -8.29 12.80 -1.86
C LEU A 151 -8.26 14.10 -1.06
N PHE A 152 -8.23 14.02 0.27
CA PHE A 152 -8.12 15.16 1.16
C PHE A 152 -6.82 15.95 0.92
N TYR A 153 -5.67 15.27 0.83
CA TYR A 153 -4.38 15.94 0.57
C TYR A 153 -4.24 16.53 -0.84
N ARG A 154 -5.12 16.19 -1.78
CA ARG A 154 -5.20 16.86 -3.08
C ARG A 154 -5.97 18.17 -3.04
N THR A 155 -6.79 18.40 -2.02
CA THR A 155 -7.47 19.69 -1.83
C THR A 155 -6.49 20.79 -1.43
N VAL A 156 -6.86 22.05 -1.68
CA VAL A 156 -6.05 23.23 -1.33
C VAL A 156 -5.67 23.25 0.16
N TRP A 157 -6.59 22.81 1.01
CA TRP A 157 -6.42 22.73 2.46
C TRP A 157 -5.37 21.68 2.87
N GLY A 158 -5.47 20.48 2.30
CA GLY A 158 -4.52 19.41 2.56
C GLY A 158 -3.10 19.75 2.07
N GLN A 159 -2.99 20.40 0.91
CA GLN A 159 -1.69 20.85 0.39
C GLN A 159 -1.05 21.93 1.27
N SER A 160 -1.85 22.87 1.81
CA SER A 160 -1.37 23.90 2.73
C SER A 160 -0.79 23.29 4.02
N LEU A 161 -1.47 22.28 4.59
CA LEU A 161 -1.00 21.53 5.76
C LEU A 161 0.31 20.77 5.49
N LEU A 162 0.40 20.07 4.36
CA LEU A 162 1.62 19.37 3.93
C LEU A 162 2.80 20.33 3.78
N ASN A 163 2.58 21.46 3.11
CA ASN A 163 3.63 22.43 2.82
C ASN A 163 4.07 23.23 4.06
N ARG A 164 3.21 23.37 5.08
CA ARG A 164 3.58 23.96 6.38
C ARG A 164 4.60 23.09 7.12
N LYS A 165 4.37 21.78 7.20
CA LYS A 165 5.30 20.85 7.86
C LYS A 165 6.65 20.76 7.14
N MET A 166 6.65 20.76 5.80
CA MET A 166 7.89 20.71 5.02
C MET A 166 8.74 21.98 5.15
N ARG A 167 8.13 23.15 5.41
CA ARG A 167 8.85 24.41 5.64
C ARG A 167 9.55 24.50 7.01
N VAL A 168 9.15 23.69 7.98
CA VAL A 168 9.76 23.67 9.32
C VAL A 168 10.97 22.72 9.37
N GLN A 169 11.14 21.85 8.36
CA GLN A 169 12.22 20.87 8.26
C GLN A 169 13.27 21.20 7.18
N ALA A 170 13.19 22.40 6.58
CA ALA A 170 14.16 22.93 5.63
C ALA A 170 14.93 24.09 6.28
#